data_AF-A0A2V9R4B7-F1
#
_entry.id   AF-A0A2V9R4B7-F1
#
_cell.length_a   1.000
_cell.length_b   1.000
_cell.length_c   1.000
_cell.angle_alpha   90.00
_cell.angle_beta   90.00
_cell.angle_gamma   90.00
#
_symmetry.space_group_name_H-M   'P 1'
#
loop_
_entity.id
_entity.type
_entity.pdbx_description
1 polymer ?
#
loop_
_entity_poly.entity_id
_entity_poly.type
_entity_poly.pdbx_seq_one_letter_code
_entity_poly.pdbx_strand_id
1 'polypeptide(L)'
;TLEECRLEDFPIRPAVLTLRALGEMGRLTRLGLRLLPEQGKVLLFSTSRQVRQVAVRLSEIHWGAPIPIPWTREKVLLMGQRKRMRPLDGGST
;
A
#
# COMPACT_ATOMS: atom_id res chain seq x y z
N THR A 1 15.12 -0.66 -9.48
CA THR A 1 13.63 -0.59 -9.49
C THR A 1 13.09 -1.26 -8.24
N LEU A 2 11.78 -1.20 -7.93
CA LEU A 2 11.24 -1.84 -6.71
C LEU A 2 11.50 -3.37 -6.72
N GLU A 3 11.56 -3.96 -7.90
CA GLU A 3 11.87 -5.36 -8.20
C GLU A 3 13.29 -5.78 -7.84
N GLU A 4 14.23 -4.84 -7.80
CA GLU A 4 15.63 -5.11 -7.47
C GLU A 4 15.92 -4.97 -5.96
N CYS A 5 14.98 -4.38 -5.22
CA CYS A 5 15.13 -4.14 -3.79
C CYS A 5 15.00 -5.43 -2.98
N ARG A 6 16.02 -5.75 -2.19
CA ARG A 6 15.98 -6.84 -1.20
C ARG A 6 15.77 -6.29 0.19
N LEU A 7 15.31 -7.16 1.08
CA LEU A 7 15.12 -6.77 2.47
C LEU A 7 16.45 -6.44 3.17
N GLU A 8 17.53 -7.13 2.80
CA GLU A 8 18.86 -6.91 3.37
C GLU A 8 19.45 -5.53 3.01
N ASP A 9 19.03 -4.94 1.89
CA ASP A 9 19.56 -3.65 1.41
C ASP A 9 19.13 -2.46 2.28
N PHE A 10 18.20 -2.66 3.22
CA PHE A 10 17.64 -1.62 4.07
C PHE A 10 18.01 -1.86 5.54
N PRO A 11 19.17 -1.32 6.01
CA PRO A 11 19.56 -1.43 7.42
C PRO A 11 18.52 -0.78 8.35
N ILE A 12 17.80 0.21 7.86
CA ILE A 12 16.61 0.79 8.48
C ILE A 12 15.45 0.60 7.51
N ARG A 13 14.39 -0.08 7.96
CA ARG A 13 13.19 -0.31 7.14
C ARG A 13 12.52 1.03 6.79
N PRO A 14 12.09 1.24 5.53
CA PRO A 14 11.31 2.41 5.18
C PRO A 14 10.00 2.43 5.97
N ALA A 15 9.66 3.59 6.54
CA ALA A 15 8.39 3.77 7.25
C ALA A 15 7.21 4.01 6.28
N VAL A 16 7.51 4.49 5.07
CA VAL A 16 6.51 4.86 4.06
C VAL A 16 6.95 4.38 2.68
N LEU A 17 6.04 3.76 1.95
CA LEU A 17 6.20 3.40 0.54
C LEU A 17 5.31 4.30 -0.31
N THR A 18 5.91 5.07 -1.21
CA THR A 18 5.17 5.92 -2.16
C THR A 18 5.17 5.29 -3.53
N LEU A 19 3.98 5.04 -4.09
CA LEU A 19 3.80 4.37 -5.37
C LEU A 19 3.08 5.26 -6.37
N ARG A 20 3.60 5.22 -7.61
CA ARG A 20 2.98 5.82 -8.79
C ARG A 20 2.84 4.73 -9.86
N ALA A 21 2.02 3.73 -9.57
CA ALA A 21 1.89 2.55 -10.42
C ALA A 21 0.67 2.69 -11.35
N LEU A 22 0.91 3.04 -12.62
CA LEU A 22 -0.08 2.94 -13.67
C LEU A 22 -0.08 1.49 -14.19
N GLY A 23 -1.21 0.79 -14.13
CA GLY A 23 -1.37 -0.57 -14.65
C GLY A 23 -0.95 -1.70 -13.70
N GLU A 24 0.24 -1.65 -13.10
CA GLU A 24 0.81 -2.74 -12.27
C GLU A 24 0.65 -2.57 -10.74
N MET A 25 -0.26 -1.69 -10.34
CA MET A 25 -0.45 -1.28 -8.94
C MET A 25 -0.61 -2.44 -7.96
N GLY A 26 -1.32 -3.51 -8.32
CA GLY A 26 -1.49 -4.68 -7.47
C GLY A 26 -0.16 -5.38 -7.15
N ARG A 27 0.59 -5.71 -8.20
CA ARG A 27 1.89 -6.41 -8.09
C ARG A 27 2.91 -5.56 -7.32
N LEU A 28 3.08 -4.30 -7.72
CA LEU A 28 4.06 -3.40 -7.13
C LEU A 28 3.75 -3.06 -5.67
N THR A 29 2.47 -2.86 -5.33
CA THR A 29 2.11 -2.58 -3.94
C THR A 29 2.43 -3.78 -3.03
N ARG A 30 2.10 -5.00 -3.45
CA ARG A 30 2.41 -6.20 -2.67
C ARG A 30 3.91 -6.44 -2.50
N LEU A 31 4.68 -6.15 -3.55
CA LEU A 31 6.14 -6.24 -3.47
C LEU A 31 6.69 -5.24 -2.44
N GLY A 32 6.29 -3.97 -2.55
CA GLY A 32 6.76 -2.95 -1.62
C GLY A 32 6.24 -3.11 -0.19
N LEU A 33 5.05 -3.69 0.01
CA LEU A 33 4.53 -4.03 1.34
C LEU A 33 5.47 -4.98 2.11
N ARG A 34 6.28 -5.81 1.42
CA ARG A 34 7.28 -6.67 2.07
C ARG A 34 8.43 -5.85 2.67
N LEU A 35 8.75 -4.71 2.08
CA LEU A 35 9.82 -3.81 2.53
C LEU A 35 9.41 -2.96 3.73
N LEU A 36 8.11 -2.83 4.00
CA LEU A 36 7.58 -2.04 5.10
C LEU A 36 7.52 -2.84 6.42
N PRO A 37 7.73 -2.16 7.58
CA PRO A 37 7.38 -2.74 8.87
C PRO A 37 5.86 -2.87 9.01
N GLU A 38 5.39 -3.58 10.04
CA GLU A 38 3.95 -3.81 10.27
C GLU A 38 3.13 -2.51 10.33
N GLN A 39 3.69 -1.46 10.92
CA GLN A 39 3.07 -0.13 11.04
C GLN A 39 3.34 0.80 9.83
N GLY A 40 4.06 0.30 8.82
CA GLY A 40 4.44 1.06 7.65
C GLY A 40 3.23 1.54 6.86
N LYS A 41 3.38 2.71 6.23
CA LYS A 41 2.32 3.35 5.45
C LYS A 41 2.56 3.19 3.96
N VAL A 42 1.48 3.05 3.20
CA VAL A 42 1.49 3.11 1.75
C VAL A 42 0.83 4.41 1.32
N LEU A 43 1.53 5.17 0.49
CA LEU A 43 1.01 6.31 -0.24
C LEU A 43 0.89 5.92 -1.71
N LEU A 44 -0.30 6.05 -2.28
CA LEU A 44 -0.57 5.66 -3.65
C LEU A 44 -1.22 6.82 -4.39
N PHE A 45 -0.55 7.28 -5.45
CA PHE A 45 -1.14 8.21 -6.40
C PHE A 45 -2.09 7.45 -7.33
N SER A 46 -3.35 7.87 -7.36
CA SER A 46 -4.39 7.25 -8.18
C SER A 46 -5.32 8.31 -8.77
N THR A 47 -6.38 7.85 -9.42
CA THR A 47 -7.47 8.69 -9.92
C THR A 47 -8.75 8.41 -9.14
N SER A 48 -9.63 9.41 -9.02
CA SER A 48 -10.93 9.29 -8.36
C SER A 48 -11.76 8.13 -8.93
N ARG A 49 -11.67 7.89 -10.25
CA ARG A 49 -12.32 6.77 -10.95
C ARG A 49 -11.79 5.39 -10.54
N GLN A 50 -10.53 5.31 -10.10
CA GLN A 50 -9.86 4.04 -9.77
C GLN A 50 -9.93 3.69 -8.28
N VAL A 51 -10.32 4.60 -7.39
CA VAL A 51 -10.33 4.40 -5.93
C VAL A 51 -11.02 3.09 -5.52
N ARG A 52 -12.23 2.82 -6.03
CA ARG A 52 -12.96 1.59 -5.70
C ARG A 52 -12.19 0.35 -6.14
N GLN A 53 -11.63 0.38 -7.34
CA GLN A 53 -10.84 -0.73 -7.88
C GLN A 53 -9.56 -0.97 -7.07
N VAL A 54 -8.90 0.10 -6.60
CA VAL A 54 -7.75 0.03 -5.69
C VAL A 54 -8.14 -0.72 -4.42
N ALA A 55 -9.21 -0.27 -3.75
CA ALA A 55 -9.66 -0.83 -2.48
C ALA A 55 -10.02 -2.32 -2.59
N VAL A 56 -10.63 -2.74 -3.71
CA VAL A 56 -10.95 -4.15 -3.97
C VAL A 56 -9.69 -4.98 -4.25
N ARG A 57 -8.78 -4.49 -5.10
CA ARG A 57 -7.59 -5.24 -5.52
C ARG A 57 -6.51 -5.34 -4.44
N LEU A 58 -6.45 -4.34 -3.57
CA LEU A 58 -5.50 -4.22 -2.46
C LEU A 58 -6.26 -4.27 -1.13
N SER A 59 -7.05 -5.32 -0.97
CA SER A 59 -7.92 -5.53 0.20
C SER A 59 -7.13 -5.85 1.47
N GLU A 60 -5.85 -6.19 1.35
CA GLU A 60 -4.89 -6.34 2.44
C GLU A 60 -4.48 -5.00 3.09
N ILE A 61 -4.83 -3.87 2.48
CA ILE A 61 -4.58 -2.52 3.00
C ILE A 61 -5.88 -1.92 3.54
N HIS A 62 -5.81 -1.33 4.73
CA HIS A 62 -6.83 -0.44 5.24
C HIS A 62 -6.57 0.97 4.71
N TRP A 63 -7.38 1.39 3.73
CA TRP A 63 -7.30 2.70 3.11
C TRP A 63 -8.11 3.73 3.90
N GLY A 64 -7.52 4.91 4.13
CA GLY A 64 -8.25 6.07 4.60
C GLY A 64 -9.10 6.72 3.51
N ALA A 65 -9.76 7.83 3.85
CA ALA A 65 -10.48 8.63 2.88
C ALA A 65 -9.54 9.15 1.77
N PRO A 66 -9.94 9.11 0.49
CA PRO A 66 -9.14 9.69 -0.58
C PRO A 66 -8.91 11.18 -0.38
N ILE A 67 -7.65 11.60 -0.51
CA ILE A 67 -7.26 13.00 -0.36
C ILE A 67 -7.20 13.62 -1.77
N PRO A 68 -8.07 14.59 -2.11
CA PRO A 68 -8.04 15.24 -3.42
C PRO A 68 -6.76 16.07 -3.59
N ILE A 69 -6.19 16.06 -4.80
CA ILE A 69 -5.03 16.89 -5.12
C ILE A 69 -5.52 18.25 -5.66
N PRO A 70 -5.22 19.40 -5.02
CA PRO A 70 -5.92 20.67 -5.28
C PRO A 70 -5.89 21.18 -6.73
N TRP A 71 -4.81 20.91 -7.46
CA TRP A 71 -4.62 21.38 -8.83
C TRP A 71 -5.18 20.43 -9.91
N THR A 72 -5.93 19.38 -9.54
CA THR A 72 -6.51 18.44 -10.49
C THR A 72 -7.76 17.75 -9.93
N ARG A 73 -8.84 17.76 -10.72
CA ARG A 73 -10.12 17.12 -10.31
C ARG A 73 -10.09 15.60 -10.35
N GLU A 74 -9.14 15.02 -11.07
CA GLU A 74 -9.14 13.59 -11.35
C GLU A 74 -8.20 12.80 -10.45
N LYS A 75 -7.17 13.43 -9.88
CA LYS A 75 -6.15 12.73 -9.09
C LYS A 75 -6.44 12.80 -7.61
N VAL A 76 -6.15 11.69 -6.95
CA VAL A 76 -6.28 11.54 -5.51
C VAL A 76 -5.03 10.87 -4.95
N LEU A 77 -4.74 11.16 -3.69
CA LEU A 77 -3.77 10.44 -2.90
C LEU A 77 -4.51 9.49 -1.97
N LEU A 78 -4.15 8.21 -2.03
CA LEU A 78 -4.64 7.20 -1.11
C LEU A 78 -3.54 6.92 -0.09
N MET A 79 -3.90 6.99 1.19
CA MET A 79 -3.02 6.61 2.28
C MET A 79 -3.61 5.40 2.98
N GLY A 80 -2.79 4.39 3.22
CA GLY A 80 -3.24 3.18 3.89
C GLY A 80 -2.13 2.50 4.68
N GLN A 81 -2.55 1.52 5.48
CA GLN A 81 -1.66 0.66 6.25
C GLN A 81 -2.07 -0.79 6.05
N ARG A 82 -1.11 -1.72 6.19
CA ARG A 82 -1.43 -3.14 6.10
C ARG A 82 -2.41 -3.52 7.21
N LYS A 83 -3.45 -4.29 6.88
CA LYS A 83 -4.33 -4.87 7.90
C LYS A 83 -3.51 -5.79 8.79
N ARG A 84 -3.64 -5.63 10.11
CA ARG A 84 -3.11 -6.62 11.07
C ARG A 84 -3.81 -7.94 10.81
N MET A 85 -3.03 -8.96 10.43
CA MET A 85 -3.53 -10.33 10.51
C MET A 85 -3.55 -10.65 12.00
N ARG A 86 -4.73 -10.87 12.58
CA ARG A 86 -4.77 -11.52 13.89
C ARG A 86 -4.13 -12.90 13.70
N PRO A 87 -3.30 -13.38 14.64
CA PRO A 87 -2.99 -14.80 14.67
C PRO A 87 -4.32 -15.54 14.64
N LEU A 88 -4.45 -16.55 13.77
CA LEU A 88 -5.53 -17.52 13.94
C LEU A 88 -5.29 -18.12 15.33
N ASP A 89 -6.20 -17.87 16.27
CA ASP A 89 -6.15 -18.46 17.60
C ASP A 89 -5.98 -19.97 17.41
N GLY A 90 -4.77 -20.46 17.69
CA GLY A 90 -4.45 -21.87 17.70
C GLY A 90 -5.27 -22.49 18.81
N GLY A 91 -6.40 -23.08 18.44
CA GLY A 91 -7.29 -23.78 19.34
C GLY A 91 -6.49 -24.75 20.19
N SER A 92 -6.49 -24.50 21.50
CA SER A 92 -6.13 -25.48 22.50
C SER A 92 -7.11 -26.64 22.41
N THR A 93 -6.61 -27.82 22.05
CA THR A 93 -7.17 -29.12 22.41
C THR A 93 -6.02 -29.99 22.87
#